data_AF-A0A2V7X8C1-F1
#
_entry.id   AF-A0A2V7X8C1-F1
#
_cell.length_a   1.000
_cell.length_b   1.000
_cell.length_c   1.000
_cell.angle_alpha   90.00
_cell.angle_beta   90.00
_cell.angle_gamma   90.00
#
_symmetry.space_group_name_H-M   'P 1'
#
loop_
_entity.id
_entity.type
_entity.pdbx_description
1 polymer ?
#
loop_
_entity_poly.entity_id
_entity_poly.type
_entity_poly.pdbx_seq_one_letter_code
_entity_poly.pdbx_strand_id
1 'polypeptide(L)'
;MEVAGHARAVSDRQLDSIRQRVEDALSADRSRRLVKGGADSVVRISVDDFEARVNDNVIYETHYVKTGERQEWDAKKNRYVTKDVYGNKSEPVRVRTAHGRIGAHVEAATLSGPRNADAGAAYQDEFKGEVRIPEQASSESSLEHYLVELAGQHAAATVTFSPDPVEALLASDGDLKDGNRLAQGGLWKEALGN
;
A
#
# COMPACT_ATOMS: atom_id res chain seq x y z
N MET A 1 -26.68 5.47 -8.24
CA MET A 1 -25.40 4.76 -8.03
C MET A 1 -25.70 3.57 -7.14
N GLU A 2 -25.18 2.41 -7.50
CA GLU A 2 -25.39 1.17 -6.73
C GLU A 2 -24.03 0.72 -6.19
N VAL A 3 -23.97 0.40 -4.90
CA VAL A 3 -22.78 -0.19 -4.27
C VAL A 3 -23.24 -1.45 -3.57
N ALA A 4 -22.69 -2.59 -3.99
CA ALA A 4 -23.08 -3.92 -3.51
C ALA A 4 -21.86 -4.68 -3.01
N GLY A 5 -22.00 -5.33 -1.85
CA GLY A 5 -21.01 -6.26 -1.32
C GLY A 5 -21.41 -7.70 -1.65
N HIS A 6 -20.54 -8.42 -2.33
CA HIS A 6 -20.64 -9.87 -2.52
C HIS A 6 -19.68 -10.64 -1.60
N ALA A 7 -18.69 -9.95 -1.03
CA ALA A 7 -17.79 -10.49 -0.01
C ALA A 7 -18.50 -10.69 1.34
N ARG A 8 -18.35 -11.88 1.94
CA ARG A 8 -18.99 -12.25 3.23
C ARG A 8 -18.56 -11.39 4.42
N ALA A 9 -17.38 -10.78 4.35
CA ALA A 9 -16.77 -10.04 5.45
C ALA A 9 -17.01 -8.52 5.37
N VAL A 10 -17.59 -8.01 4.29
CA VAL A 10 -17.81 -6.56 4.12
C VAL A 10 -19.12 -6.16 4.80
N SER A 11 -19.03 -5.15 5.66
CA SER A 11 -20.19 -4.56 6.35
C SER A 11 -20.84 -3.45 5.54
N ASP A 12 -22.14 -3.22 5.78
CA ASP A 12 -22.90 -2.13 5.15
C ASP A 12 -22.24 -0.76 5.38
N ARG A 13 -21.65 -0.54 6.55
CA ARG A 13 -20.90 0.70 6.86
C ARG A 13 -19.72 0.92 5.91
N GLN A 14 -19.00 -0.14 5.56
CA GLN A 14 -17.85 -0.05 4.67
C GLN A 14 -18.31 0.22 3.21
N LEU A 15 -19.42 -0.39 2.79
CA LEU A 15 -20.05 -0.09 1.50
C LEU A 15 -20.54 1.37 1.44
N ASP A 16 -21.13 1.87 2.53
CA ASP A 16 -21.57 3.25 2.64
C ASP A 16 -20.38 4.24 2.63
N SER A 17 -19.25 3.90 3.25
CA SER A 17 -18.02 4.69 3.15
C SER A 17 -17.53 4.82 1.70
N ILE A 18 -17.48 3.70 0.96
CA ILE A 18 -17.12 3.70 -0.47
C ILE A 18 -18.12 4.55 -1.26
N ARG A 19 -19.42 4.38 -1.01
CA ARG A 19 -20.49 5.16 -1.64
C ARG A 19 -20.28 6.66 -1.41
N GLN A 20 -20.12 7.08 -0.17
CA GLN A 20 -19.95 8.49 0.19
C GLN A 20 -18.74 9.09 -0.51
N ARG A 21 -17.61 8.36 -0.53
CA ARG A 21 -16.37 8.84 -1.17
C ARG A 21 -16.54 9.10 -2.67
N VAL A 22 -17.27 8.23 -3.36
CA VAL A 22 -17.56 8.36 -4.78
C VAL A 22 -18.59 9.47 -5.04
N GLU A 23 -19.62 9.60 -4.20
CA GLU A 23 -20.60 10.69 -4.29
C GLU A 23 -19.95 12.07 -4.07
N ASP A 24 -19.05 12.18 -3.09
CA ASP A 24 -18.31 13.41 -2.81
C ASP A 24 -17.44 13.80 -4.01
N ALA A 25 -16.73 12.84 -4.59
CA ALA A 25 -15.88 13.07 -5.76
C ALA A 25 -16.69 13.49 -7.00
N LEU A 26 -17.80 12.81 -7.28
CA LEU A 26 -18.72 13.17 -8.36
C LEU A 26 -19.35 14.55 -8.16
N SER A 27 -19.69 14.91 -6.92
CA SER A 27 -20.25 16.22 -6.59
C SER A 27 -19.20 17.32 -6.73
N ALA A 28 -17.93 17.03 -6.44
CA ALA A 28 -16.82 17.96 -6.59
C ALA A 28 -16.46 18.25 -8.06
N ASP A 29 -16.59 17.26 -8.95
CA ASP A 29 -16.29 17.37 -10.38
C ASP A 29 -17.20 18.38 -11.11
N ARG A 30 -18.41 18.67 -10.59
CA ARG A 30 -19.42 19.63 -11.13
C ARG A 30 -19.86 19.43 -12.59
N SER A 31 -19.18 18.55 -13.34
CA SER A 31 -19.48 18.18 -14.72
C SER A 31 -20.72 17.27 -14.81
N ARG A 32 -21.10 16.65 -13.70
CA ARG A 32 -22.20 15.68 -13.58
C ARG A 32 -23.11 16.03 -12.41
N ARG A 33 -24.37 15.63 -12.51
CA ARG A 33 -25.36 15.77 -11.44
C ARG A 33 -25.82 14.40 -10.96
N LEU A 34 -25.74 14.18 -9.66
CA LEU A 34 -26.32 12.99 -9.02
C LEU A 34 -27.86 13.10 -9.01
N VAL A 35 -28.54 12.08 -9.52
CA VAL A 35 -30.00 11.98 -9.55
C VAL A 35 -30.47 10.65 -8.96
N LYS A 36 -31.65 10.65 -8.33
CA LYS A 36 -32.21 9.47 -7.66
C LYS A 36 -32.84 8.45 -8.63
N GLY A 37 -33.09 8.84 -9.88
CA GLY A 37 -33.67 7.97 -10.92
C GLY A 37 -33.65 8.66 -12.29
N GLY A 38 -33.81 7.86 -13.36
CA GLY A 38 -33.78 8.36 -14.74
C GLY A 38 -32.41 8.92 -15.17
N ALA A 39 -31.32 8.37 -14.63
CA ALA A 39 -29.97 8.81 -14.95
C ALA A 39 -29.55 8.34 -16.35
N ASP A 40 -28.87 9.22 -17.10
CA ASP A 40 -28.25 8.87 -18.40
C ASP A 40 -27.05 7.93 -18.25
N SER A 41 -26.50 7.83 -17.04
CA SER A 41 -25.41 6.92 -16.72
C SER A 41 -25.58 6.32 -15.33
N VAL A 42 -25.33 5.02 -15.22
CA VAL A 42 -25.44 4.26 -13.97
C VAL A 42 -24.07 3.73 -13.60
N VAL A 43 -23.60 4.10 -12.40
CA VAL A 43 -22.38 3.57 -11.81
C VAL A 43 -22.77 2.49 -10.79
N ARG A 44 -22.19 1.31 -10.96
CA ARG A 44 -22.27 0.17 -10.06
C ARG A 44 -20.88 -0.14 -9.53
N ILE A 45 -20.79 -0.36 -8.23
CA ILE A 45 -19.57 -0.75 -7.55
C ILE A 45 -19.84 -2.07 -6.84
N SER A 46 -19.08 -3.10 -7.18
CA SER A 46 -19.17 -4.42 -6.58
C SER A 46 -17.93 -4.68 -5.73
N VAL A 47 -18.08 -5.10 -4.49
CA VAL A 47 -16.97 -5.53 -3.63
C VAL A 47 -17.01 -7.04 -3.47
N ASP A 48 -16.06 -7.73 -4.08
CA ASP A 48 -16.10 -9.18 -4.29
C ASP A 48 -15.20 -9.95 -3.33
N ASP A 49 -14.17 -9.28 -2.79
CA ASP A 49 -13.22 -9.86 -1.84
C ASP A 49 -12.87 -8.85 -0.75
N PHE A 50 -12.71 -9.32 0.48
CA PHE A 50 -12.27 -8.50 1.59
C PHE A 50 -11.62 -9.33 2.69
N GLU A 51 -10.34 -9.08 2.91
CA GLU A 51 -9.53 -9.68 3.96
C GLU A 51 -8.62 -8.61 4.56
N ALA A 52 -8.53 -8.57 5.88
CA ALA A 52 -7.56 -7.77 6.61
C ALA A 52 -7.12 -8.57 7.82
N ARG A 53 -5.81 -8.79 7.95
CA ARG A 53 -5.25 -9.61 9.01
C ARG A 53 -3.94 -9.03 9.50
N VAL A 54 -3.81 -8.98 10.81
CA VAL A 54 -2.59 -8.55 11.49
C VAL A 54 -2.18 -9.67 12.43
N ASN A 55 -1.02 -10.26 12.18
CA ASN A 55 -0.46 -11.31 13.02
C ASN A 55 0.77 -10.80 13.74
N ASP A 56 0.75 -10.97 15.07
CA ASP A 56 1.91 -10.80 15.94
C ASP A 56 2.56 -12.15 16.21
N ASN A 57 3.85 -12.27 15.95
CA ASN A 57 4.64 -13.46 16.20
C ASN A 57 5.96 -13.10 16.88
N VAL A 58 6.57 -14.10 17.52
CA VAL A 58 7.93 -14.02 18.02
C VAL A 58 8.75 -15.03 17.26
N ILE A 59 9.75 -14.56 16.51
CA ILE A 59 10.76 -15.42 15.89
C ILE A 59 12.04 -15.39 16.73
N TYR A 60 12.85 -16.42 16.61
CA TYR A 60 14.16 -16.46 17.26
C TYR A 60 15.24 -16.21 16.21
N GLU A 61 15.97 -15.11 16.35
CA GLU A 61 17.11 -14.79 15.49
C GLU A 61 18.42 -15.12 16.21
N THR A 62 19.38 -15.68 15.47
CA THR A 62 20.69 -16.02 16.01
C THR A 62 21.67 -14.90 15.71
N HIS A 63 22.17 -14.26 16.76
CA HIS A 63 23.19 -13.22 16.66
C HIS A 63 24.53 -13.74 17.16
N TYR A 64 25.60 -13.40 16.44
CA TYR A 64 26.97 -13.66 16.88
C TYR A 64 27.41 -12.55 17.83
N VAL A 65 27.36 -12.82 19.12
CA VAL A 65 27.62 -11.84 20.18
C VAL A 65 28.75 -12.30 21.10
N LYS A 66 29.36 -11.37 21.83
CA LYS A 66 30.36 -11.70 22.85
C LYS A 66 29.67 -12.49 23.97
N THR A 67 30.04 -13.76 24.14
CA THR A 67 29.48 -14.67 25.14
C THR A 67 30.33 -14.77 26.40
N GLY A 68 31.56 -14.25 26.38
CA GLY A 68 32.41 -14.20 27.56
C GLY A 68 33.81 -13.72 27.24
N GLU A 69 34.69 -13.93 28.21
CA GLU A 69 36.11 -13.60 28.12
C GLU A 69 36.93 -14.80 28.61
N ARG A 70 38.02 -15.11 27.91
CA ARG A 70 38.94 -16.18 28.30
C ARG A 70 40.35 -15.62 28.42
N GLN A 71 41.06 -16.00 29.47
CA GLN A 71 42.49 -15.72 29.56
C GLN A 71 43.27 -16.72 28.71
N GLU A 72 44.12 -16.19 27.83
CA GLU A 72 45.04 -16.97 27.02
C GLU A 72 46.47 -16.47 27.29
N TRP A 73 47.40 -17.41 27.43
CA TRP A 73 48.81 -17.07 27.63
C TRP A 73 49.38 -16.49 26.33
N ASP A 74 49.83 -15.24 26.36
CA ASP A 74 50.52 -14.62 25.24
C ASP A 74 52.03 -14.83 25.40
N ALA A 75 52.57 -15.78 24.62
CA ALA A 75 54.00 -16.11 24.65
C ALA A 75 54.91 -14.93 24.25
N LYS A 76 54.41 -13.93 23.52
CA LYS A 76 55.19 -12.73 23.15
C LYS A 76 55.20 -11.68 24.27
N LYS A 77 54.10 -11.57 25.02
CA LYS A 77 53.98 -10.63 26.15
C LYS A 77 54.33 -11.27 27.49
N ASN A 78 54.59 -12.58 27.50
CA ASN A 78 54.93 -13.39 28.67
C ASN A 78 53.94 -13.21 29.85
N ARG A 79 52.66 -13.02 29.52
CA ARG A 79 51.56 -12.81 30.49
C ARG A 79 50.24 -13.34 29.95
N TYR A 80 49.30 -13.62 30.84
CA TYR A 80 47.92 -13.89 30.45
C TYR A 80 47.26 -12.63 29.90
N VAL A 81 46.56 -12.76 28.77
CA VAL A 81 45.80 -11.69 28.13
C VAL A 81 44.35 -12.16 28.00
N THR A 82 43.42 -11.28 28.34
CA THR A 82 41.99 -11.51 28.15
C THR A 82 41.63 -11.40 26.67
N LYS A 83 41.04 -12.45 26.12
CA LYS A 83 40.44 -12.44 24.78
C LYS A 83 38.94 -12.63 24.87
N ASP A 84 38.25 -11.93 23.99
CA ASP A 84 36.80 -12.02 23.85
C ASP A 84 36.43 -13.35 23.20
N VAL A 85 35.47 -14.05 23.81
CA VAL A 85 34.87 -15.26 23.25
C VAL A 85 33.52 -14.86 22.67
N TYR A 86 33.34 -15.15 21.40
CA TYR A 86 32.09 -14.90 20.68
C TYR A 86 31.38 -16.22 20.41
N GLY A 87 30.05 -16.17 20.46
CA GLY A 87 29.20 -17.32 20.23
C GLY A 87 27.85 -16.90 19.68
N ASN A 88 27.16 -17.88 19.10
CA ASN A 88 25.79 -17.71 18.62
C ASN A 88 24.83 -17.71 19.81
N LYS A 89 24.07 -16.63 19.95
CA LYS A 89 22.99 -16.53 20.94
C LYS A 89 21.67 -16.33 20.19
N SER A 90 20.67 -17.10 20.60
CA SER A 90 19.30 -16.97 20.10
C SER A 90 18.56 -15.92 20.91
N GLU A 91 18.06 -14.88 20.24
CA GLU A 91 17.31 -13.80 20.88
C GLU A 91 15.89 -13.71 20.28
N PRO A 92 14.86 -13.54 21.12
CA PRO A 92 13.49 -13.41 20.64
C PRO A 92 13.29 -12.04 19.98
N VAL A 93 12.86 -12.04 18.72
CA VAL A 93 12.52 -10.86 17.92
C VAL A 93 11.02 -10.85 17.67
N ARG A 94 10.36 -9.76 18.05
CA ARG A 94 8.93 -9.56 17.73
C ARG A 94 8.78 -9.23 16.25
N VAL A 95 7.83 -9.88 15.60
CA VAL A 95 7.49 -9.68 14.20
C VAL A 95 6.01 -9.44 14.09
N ARG A 96 5.63 -8.37 13.42
CA ARG A 96 4.25 -8.11 13.02
C ARG A 96 4.14 -8.22 11.52
N THR A 97 3.19 -9.01 11.05
CA THR A 97 2.83 -9.08 9.63
C THR A 97 1.42 -8.53 9.46
N ALA A 98 1.26 -7.59 8.55
CA ALA A 98 -0.03 -7.01 8.20
C ALA A 98 -0.29 -7.29 6.72
N HIS A 99 -1.35 -8.02 6.43
CA HIS A 99 -1.76 -8.35 5.08
C HIS A 99 -3.25 -8.16 4.91
N GLY A 100 -3.65 -7.62 3.77
CA GLY A 100 -5.05 -7.47 3.45
C GLY A 100 -5.28 -7.11 2.00
N ARG A 101 -6.49 -7.37 1.54
CA ARG A 101 -6.95 -7.15 0.18
C ARG A 101 -8.41 -6.75 0.21
N ILE A 102 -8.77 -5.83 -0.66
CA ILE A 102 -10.15 -5.56 -1.04
C ILE A 102 -10.25 -5.66 -2.55
N GLY A 103 -11.11 -6.55 -3.05
CA GLY A 103 -11.44 -6.64 -4.46
C GLY A 103 -12.67 -5.78 -4.74
N ALA A 104 -12.53 -4.73 -5.54
CA ALA A 104 -13.64 -3.86 -5.90
C ALA A 104 -13.67 -3.63 -7.41
N HIS A 105 -14.84 -3.68 -8.01
CA HIS A 105 -15.06 -3.50 -9.44
C HIS A 105 -16.05 -2.37 -9.69
N VAL A 106 -15.73 -1.48 -10.62
CA VAL A 106 -16.62 -0.39 -11.03
C VAL A 106 -17.11 -0.65 -12.44
N GLU A 107 -18.42 -0.76 -12.60
CA GLU A 107 -19.12 -0.78 -13.88
C GLU A 107 -19.88 0.55 -14.06
N ALA A 108 -19.52 1.33 -15.08
CA ALA A 108 -20.20 2.54 -15.46
C ALA A 108 -20.90 2.34 -16.81
N ALA A 109 -22.22 2.18 -16.78
CA ALA A 109 -23.04 2.21 -17.98
C ALA A 109 -23.20 3.66 -18.42
N THR A 110 -22.57 4.02 -19.54
CA THR A 110 -22.67 5.36 -20.15
C THR A 110 -23.36 5.29 -21.51
N LEU A 111 -23.82 6.43 -22.04
CA LEU A 111 -24.37 6.52 -23.40
C LEU A 111 -23.39 6.04 -24.48
N SER A 112 -22.08 6.11 -24.20
CA SER A 112 -21.01 5.65 -25.09
C SER A 112 -20.69 4.16 -24.95
N GLY A 113 -21.41 3.43 -24.08
CA GLY A 113 -21.20 2.02 -23.77
C GLY A 113 -20.77 1.77 -22.32
N PRO A 114 -20.80 0.50 -21.87
CA PRO A 114 -20.36 0.11 -20.53
C PRO A 114 -18.84 0.22 -20.41
N ARG A 115 -18.36 0.73 -19.29
CA ARG A 115 -16.94 0.79 -18.91
C ARG A 115 -16.73 0.07 -17.60
N ASN A 116 -15.71 -0.76 -17.57
CA ASN A 116 -15.38 -1.58 -16.41
C ASN A 116 -13.95 -1.24 -15.96
N ALA A 117 -13.73 -1.08 -14.65
CA ALA A 117 -12.40 -0.90 -14.10
C ALA A 117 -12.26 -1.60 -12.74
N ASP A 118 -11.03 -1.98 -12.43
CA ASP A 118 -10.65 -2.48 -11.12
C ASP A 118 -10.38 -1.29 -10.18
N ALA A 119 -10.99 -1.32 -9.00
CA ALA A 119 -10.84 -0.35 -7.93
C ALA A 119 -10.37 -1.02 -6.63
N GLY A 120 -9.89 -2.26 -6.70
CA GLY A 120 -9.34 -2.98 -5.56
C GLY A 120 -8.07 -2.34 -4.99
N ALA A 121 -7.69 -2.81 -3.81
CA ALA A 121 -6.46 -2.42 -3.13
C ALA A 121 -5.88 -3.60 -2.36
N ALA A 122 -4.57 -3.60 -2.15
CA ALA A 122 -3.87 -4.61 -1.38
C ALA A 122 -2.81 -3.96 -0.49
N TYR A 123 -2.55 -4.59 0.64
CA TYR A 123 -1.54 -4.19 1.61
C TYR A 123 -0.79 -5.44 2.09
N GLN A 124 0.54 -5.36 2.12
CA GLN A 124 1.38 -6.45 2.61
C GLN A 124 2.70 -5.88 3.12
N ASP A 125 2.88 -5.88 4.44
CA ASP A 125 4.12 -5.44 5.09
C ASP A 125 4.48 -6.32 6.29
N GLU A 126 5.78 -6.39 6.58
CA GLU A 126 6.35 -7.07 7.73
C GLU A 126 7.25 -6.12 8.53
N PHE A 127 7.03 -6.07 9.84
CA PHE A 127 7.77 -5.21 10.78
C PHE A 127 8.50 -6.09 11.79
N LYS A 128 9.83 -6.03 11.80
CA LYS A 128 10.68 -6.81 12.72
C LYS A 128 11.37 -5.93 13.74
N GLY A 129 11.43 -6.40 14.99
CA GLY A 129 12.14 -5.72 16.07
C GLY A 129 11.44 -4.45 16.55
N GLU A 130 12.20 -3.48 17.04
CA GLU A 130 11.68 -2.19 17.52
C GLU A 130 11.55 -1.18 16.37
N VAL A 131 10.67 -1.49 15.41
CA VAL A 131 10.35 -0.59 14.29
C VAL A 131 9.01 0.09 14.56
N ARG A 132 8.89 1.37 14.15
CA ARG A 132 7.63 2.10 14.21
C ARG A 132 6.62 1.46 13.25
N ILE A 133 5.59 0.84 13.82
CA ILE A 133 4.47 0.28 13.05
C ILE A 133 3.59 1.44 12.58
N PRO A 134 3.28 1.55 11.28
CA PRO A 134 2.38 2.57 10.76
C PRO A 134 0.93 2.31 11.19
N GLU A 135 0.10 3.36 11.19
CA GLU A 135 -1.27 3.29 11.72
C GLU A 135 -2.12 2.22 11.02
N GLN A 136 -2.02 2.10 9.70
CA GLN A 136 -2.75 1.10 8.92
C GLN A 136 -2.36 -0.35 9.26
N ALA A 137 -1.17 -0.59 9.81
CA ALA A 137 -0.72 -1.91 10.24
C ALA A 137 -0.81 -2.11 11.77
N SER A 138 -1.40 -1.15 12.49
CA SER A 138 -1.47 -1.19 13.95
C SER A 138 -2.51 -2.18 14.48
N SER A 139 -3.60 -2.38 13.74
CA SER A 139 -4.70 -3.28 14.07
C SER A 139 -5.44 -3.72 12.81
N GLU A 140 -6.20 -4.82 12.89
CA GLU A 140 -7.05 -5.27 11.78
C GLU A 140 -8.07 -4.21 11.39
N SER A 141 -8.75 -3.57 12.35
CA SER A 141 -9.72 -2.51 12.05
C SER A 141 -9.10 -1.28 11.35
N SER A 142 -7.86 -0.92 11.69
CA SER A 142 -7.13 0.16 11.00
C SER A 142 -6.78 -0.24 9.57
N LEU A 143 -6.38 -1.50 9.36
CA LEU A 143 -6.08 -2.04 8.04
C LEU A 143 -7.33 -2.13 7.16
N GLU A 144 -8.45 -2.58 7.74
CA GLU A 144 -9.76 -2.60 7.10
C GLU A 144 -10.16 -1.20 6.63
N HIS A 145 -10.09 -0.21 7.53
CA HIS A 145 -10.45 1.17 7.19
C HIS A 145 -9.55 1.72 6.09
N TYR A 146 -8.24 1.48 6.15
CA TYR A 146 -7.28 1.90 5.14
C TYR A 146 -7.58 1.29 3.76
N LEU A 147 -7.88 -0.01 3.69
CA LEU A 147 -8.22 -0.69 2.44
C LEU A 147 -9.53 -0.15 1.84
N VAL A 148 -10.55 0.09 2.67
CA VAL A 148 -11.84 0.65 2.25
C VAL A 148 -11.67 2.08 1.71
N GLU A 149 -10.87 2.91 2.37
CA GLU A 149 -10.54 4.26 1.90
C GLU A 149 -9.80 4.24 0.57
N LEU A 150 -8.81 3.37 0.41
CA LEU A 150 -8.10 3.21 -0.87
C LEU A 150 -9.04 2.76 -1.99
N ALA A 151 -9.89 1.76 -1.75
CA ALA A 151 -10.86 1.31 -2.73
C ALA A 151 -11.85 2.41 -3.11
N GLY A 152 -12.32 3.19 -2.14
CA GLY A 152 -13.16 4.35 -2.37
C GLY A 152 -12.47 5.42 -3.21
N GLN A 153 -11.17 5.67 -2.98
CA GLN A 153 -10.36 6.60 -3.77
C GLN A 153 -10.15 6.10 -5.21
N HIS A 154 -9.83 4.82 -5.40
CA HIS A 154 -9.67 4.22 -6.73
C HIS A 154 -10.99 4.22 -7.51
N ALA A 155 -12.10 3.88 -6.85
CA ALA A 155 -13.43 3.93 -7.45
C ALA A 155 -13.81 5.38 -7.81
N ALA A 156 -13.55 6.33 -6.93
CA ALA A 156 -13.79 7.75 -7.19
C ALA A 156 -12.99 8.23 -8.41
N ALA A 157 -11.68 7.95 -8.45
CA ALA A 157 -10.81 8.32 -9.57
C ALA A 157 -11.28 7.71 -10.90
N THR A 158 -11.74 6.46 -10.88
CA THR A 158 -12.30 5.79 -12.07
C THR A 158 -13.53 6.53 -12.61
N VAL A 159 -14.40 6.98 -11.70
CA VAL A 159 -15.67 7.59 -12.08
C VAL A 159 -15.51 9.06 -12.44
N THR A 160 -14.64 9.81 -11.76
CA THR A 160 -14.40 11.24 -12.04
C THR A 160 -13.47 11.48 -13.22
N PHE A 161 -12.79 10.46 -13.75
CA PHE A 161 -11.91 10.65 -14.90
C PHE A 161 -12.69 11.17 -16.12
N SER A 162 -12.51 12.47 -16.39
CA SER A 162 -12.70 13.10 -17.69
C SER A 162 -11.55 12.64 -18.60
N PRO A 163 -11.81 12.26 -19.87
CA PRO A 163 -10.78 11.73 -20.76
C PRO A 163 -9.91 12.88 -21.28
N ASP A 164 -9.06 13.45 -20.43
CA ASP A 164 -7.83 14.01 -20.97
C ASP A 164 -6.86 12.84 -21.10
N PRO A 165 -6.40 12.51 -22.32
CA PRO A 165 -5.40 11.48 -22.51
C PRO A 165 -4.17 11.89 -21.71
N VAL A 166 -3.86 11.15 -20.65
CA VAL A 166 -2.54 11.21 -20.06
C VAL A 166 -1.62 10.57 -21.08
N GLU A 167 -0.86 11.40 -21.81
CA GLU A 167 0.30 10.96 -22.55
C GLU A 167 1.32 10.42 -21.53
N ALA A 168 1.14 9.16 -21.15
CA ALA A 168 2.17 8.42 -20.47
C ALA A 168 3.26 8.15 -21.52
N LEU A 169 4.33 8.98 -21.49
CA LEU A 169 5.59 8.66 -22.14
C LEU A 169 6.11 7.36 -21.51
N LEU A 170 5.78 6.23 -22.13
CA LEU A 170 6.48 4.97 -21.93
C LEU A 170 7.90 5.19 -22.45
N ALA A 171 8.77 5.68 -21.57
CA ALA A 171 10.17 5.85 -21.89
C ALA A 171 10.73 4.46 -22.22
N SER A 172 11.16 4.29 -23.47
CA SER A 172 11.91 3.12 -23.87
C SER A 172 13.23 3.13 -23.08
N ASP A 173 13.76 1.97 -22.74
CA ASP A 173 14.91 1.78 -21.83
C ASP A 173 16.19 2.56 -22.24
N GLY A 174 16.24 3.09 -23.47
CA GLY A 174 17.28 3.99 -23.96
C GLY A 174 17.12 5.46 -23.55
N ASP A 175 15.88 5.97 -23.42
CA ASP A 175 15.58 7.40 -23.23
C ASP A 175 15.71 7.86 -21.76
N LEU A 176 15.68 6.90 -20.82
CA LEU A 176 15.82 7.18 -19.38
C LEU A 176 17.26 7.50 -18.94
N LYS A 177 18.27 7.20 -19.76
CA LYS A 177 19.68 7.44 -19.39
C LYS A 177 20.05 8.92 -19.41
N ASP A 178 19.55 9.66 -20.39
CA ASP A 178 19.82 11.10 -20.50
C ASP A 178 18.97 11.90 -19.51
N GLY A 179 17.71 11.49 -19.30
CA GLY A 179 16.84 12.05 -18.25
C GLY A 179 17.41 11.87 -16.84
N ASN A 180 17.92 10.67 -16.51
CA ASN A 180 18.55 10.42 -15.20
C ASN A 180 19.87 11.17 -15.01
N ARG A 181 20.62 11.44 -16.09
CA ARG A 181 21.83 12.28 -16.03
C ARG A 181 21.51 13.74 -15.73
N LEU A 182 20.47 14.28 -16.34
CA LEU A 182 20.00 15.66 -16.12
C LEU A 182 19.35 15.82 -14.73
N ALA A 183 18.66 14.77 -14.26
CA ALA A 183 18.10 14.67 -12.92
C ALA A 183 19.16 14.73 -11.81
N GLN A 184 20.26 13.99 -11.98
CA GLN A 184 21.40 13.99 -11.05
C GLN A 184 22.18 15.31 -11.09
N GLY A 185 22.09 16.09 -12.17
CA GLY A 185 22.70 17.41 -12.32
C GLY A 185 21.85 18.59 -11.81
N GLY A 186 20.62 18.35 -11.34
CA GLY A 186 19.74 19.43 -10.85
C GLY A 186 19.15 20.34 -11.94
N LEU A 187 19.22 19.95 -13.21
CA LEU A 187 18.85 20.77 -14.38
C LEU A 187 17.45 20.45 -14.94
N TRP A 188 16.52 20.05 -14.08
CA TRP A 188 15.16 19.66 -14.47
C TRP A 188 14.39 20.72 -15.27
N LYS A 189 14.74 22.00 -15.12
CA LYS A 189 14.08 23.11 -15.84
C LYS A 189 14.44 23.17 -17.33
N GLU A 190 15.63 22.73 -17.73
CA GLU A 190 16.03 22.73 -19.15
C GLU A 190 15.41 21.57 -19.93
N ALA A 191 15.11 20.45 -19.27
CA ALA A 191 14.49 19.28 -19.89
C ALA A 191 12.98 19.43 -20.14
N LEU A 192 12.31 20.32 -19.40
CA LEU A 192 10.86 20.54 -19.48
C LEU A 192 10.44 21.69 -20.41
N GLY A 193 11.40 22.32 -21.12
CA GLY A 193 11.10 23.26 -22.20
C GLY A 193 10.09 24.34 -21.85
N ASN A 194 10.45 25.24 -20.94
CA ASN A 194 9.90 26.60 -20.83
C ASN A 194 11.04 27.59 -20.54
#